data_AF-A0A5S4YUL4-F1
#
_entry.id   AF-A0A5S4YUL4-F1
#
_cell.length_a   1.000
_cell.length_b   1.000
_cell.length_c   1.000
_cell.angle_alpha   90.00
_cell.angle_beta   90.00
_cell.angle_gamma   90.00
#
_symmetry.space_group_name_H-M   'P 1'
#
loop_
_entity.id
_entity.type
_entity.pdbx_description
1 polymer ?
#
loop_
_entity_poly.entity_id
_entity_poly.type
_entity_poly.pdbx_seq_one_letter_code
_entity_poly.pdbx_strand_id
1 'polypeptide(L)'
;MASLQTEVNSGVPESAIWTTRGVGVEKLARIVIGGSITVNVVASMGTFNAALLPAEFTNLQQAIALLMWGVLIYASAFVRPRLWLQFNPDLIVLVAFYALAAISVLWSSVSAAAIMKSAALMVTTFGAFCLITRVDIDEIVRSTALGLFILVAASAFCAVFVPEIGVDQSWMHNGQWQGIYESKQTLGFISAYLMFFACYRKLTGQGWVGFLVM
;
A
#
# COMPACT_ATOMS: atom_id res chain seq x y z
N MET A 1 57.01 -24.30 34.04
CA MET A 1 56.11 -23.21 34.45
C MET A 1 54.91 -23.21 33.53
N ALA A 2 53.73 -23.28 34.13
CA ALA A 2 52.45 -23.43 33.48
C ALA A 2 51.91 -22.09 32.95
N SER A 3 51.24 -22.13 31.80
CA SER A 3 50.04 -21.35 31.49
C SER A 3 49.29 -22.06 30.35
N LEU A 4 48.32 -22.92 30.67
CA LEU A 4 46.88 -22.58 30.71
C LEU A 4 46.45 -21.71 29.51
N GLN A 5 46.18 -22.36 28.37
CA GLN A 5 45.11 -21.92 27.47
C GLN A 5 43.92 -22.85 27.70
N THR A 6 43.03 -22.41 28.57
CA THR A 6 41.68 -22.93 28.75
C THR A 6 40.85 -22.74 27.48
N GLU A 7 40.13 -23.80 27.15
CA GLU A 7 39.01 -23.86 26.21
C GLU A 7 37.93 -22.78 26.43
N VAL A 8 37.06 -22.64 25.42
CA VAL A 8 35.59 -22.54 25.48
C VAL A 8 35.12 -21.53 24.42
N ASN A 9 34.72 -22.02 23.25
CA ASN A 9 33.32 -22.12 22.82
C ASN A 9 32.66 -20.74 22.64
N SER A 10 32.36 -20.32 21.42
CA SER A 10 31.11 -20.78 20.80
C SER A 10 31.14 -20.52 19.30
N GLY A 11 31.02 -21.59 18.52
CA GLY A 11 30.49 -21.47 17.17
C GLY A 11 29.10 -20.89 17.25
N VAL A 12 28.97 -19.60 16.99
CA VAL A 12 27.69 -18.98 16.67
C VAL A 12 27.27 -19.57 15.32
N PRO A 13 26.16 -20.32 15.23
CA PRO A 13 25.63 -20.71 13.92
C PRO A 13 24.87 -19.51 13.33
N GLU A 14 25.55 -18.38 13.13
CA GLU A 14 24.96 -17.16 12.56
C GLU A 14 24.78 -17.25 11.04
N SER A 15 25.34 -18.29 10.40
CA SER A 15 25.40 -18.41 8.94
C SER A 15 24.53 -19.51 8.35
N ALA A 16 23.90 -20.37 9.18
CA ALA A 16 23.23 -21.59 8.69
C ALA A 16 21.72 -21.44 8.42
N ILE A 17 21.05 -20.39 8.94
CA ILE A 17 19.61 -20.19 8.73
C ILE A 17 19.32 -19.28 7.51
N TRP A 18 20.31 -18.52 7.05
CA TRP A 18 20.18 -17.57 5.93
C TRP A 18 20.83 -18.05 4.64
N THR A 19 21.14 -19.34 4.55
CA THR A 19 21.74 -19.95 3.36
C THR A 19 20.75 -19.91 2.20
N THR A 20 21.04 -19.02 1.25
CA THR A 20 20.49 -18.96 -0.11
C THR A 20 18.97 -18.81 -0.25
N ARG A 21 18.40 -17.68 0.20
CA ARG A 21 17.23 -17.15 -0.54
C ARG A 21 17.71 -16.73 -1.93
N GLY A 22 17.37 -17.52 -2.94
CA GLY A 22 17.82 -17.30 -4.31
C GLY A 22 17.46 -15.90 -4.80
N VAL A 23 18.37 -15.26 -5.53
CA VAL A 23 18.20 -13.90 -6.10
C VAL A 23 16.90 -13.78 -6.90
N GLY A 24 16.44 -14.87 -7.53
CA GLY A 24 15.16 -14.93 -8.23
C GLY A 24 13.93 -14.79 -7.32
N VAL A 25 13.97 -15.33 -6.09
CA VAL A 25 12.86 -15.25 -5.12
C VAL A 25 12.69 -13.83 -4.60
N GLU A 26 13.79 -13.15 -4.28
CA GLU A 26 13.74 -11.75 -3.85
C GLU A 26 13.21 -10.84 -4.97
N LYS A 27 13.67 -11.06 -6.21
CA LYS A 27 13.21 -10.29 -7.37
C LYS A 27 11.71 -10.49 -7.62
N LEU A 28 11.23 -11.75 -7.53
CA LEU A 28 9.80 -12.05 -7.65
C LEU A 28 9.01 -11.38 -6.53
N ALA A 29 9.48 -11.46 -5.28
CA ALA A 29 8.83 -10.84 -4.14
C ALA A 29 8.67 -9.32 -4.31
N ARG A 30 9.69 -8.63 -4.83
CA ARG A 30 9.62 -7.19 -5.15
C ARG A 30 8.57 -6.87 -6.21
N ILE A 31 8.51 -7.65 -7.29
CA ILE A 31 7.47 -7.51 -8.33
C ILE A 31 6.08 -7.70 -7.73
N VAL A 32 5.90 -8.73 -6.89
CA VAL A 32 4.63 -8.99 -6.21
C VAL A 32 4.25 -7.83 -5.30
N ILE A 33 5.20 -7.30 -4.51
CA ILE A 33 4.97 -6.13 -3.64
C ILE A 33 4.55 -4.92 -4.47
N GLY A 34 5.26 -4.60 -5.56
CA GLY A 34 4.90 -3.50 -6.46
C GLY A 34 3.50 -3.65 -7.03
N GLY A 35 3.15 -4.85 -7.52
CA GLY A 35 1.81 -5.17 -7.99
C GLY A 35 0.74 -5.02 -6.90
N SER A 36 1.01 -5.53 -5.69
CA SER A 36 0.11 -5.37 -4.54
C SER A 36 -0.10 -3.91 -4.14
N ILE A 37 0.93 -3.07 -4.19
CA ILE A 37 0.81 -1.63 -3.95
C ILE A 37 -0.11 -1.00 -4.99
N THR A 38 0.13 -1.26 -6.28
CA THR A 38 -0.71 -0.73 -7.36
C THR A 38 -2.17 -1.13 -7.20
N VAL A 39 -2.45 -2.41 -6.94
CA VAL A 39 -3.83 -2.88 -6.73
C VAL A 39 -4.44 -2.26 -5.48
N ASN A 40 -3.68 -2.12 -4.39
CA ASN A 40 -4.15 -1.46 -3.17
C ASN A 40 -4.51 0.01 -3.40
N VAL A 41 -3.74 0.74 -4.20
CA VAL A 41 -4.08 2.13 -4.57
C VAL A 41 -5.40 2.15 -5.33
N VAL A 42 -5.55 1.30 -6.35
CA VAL A 42 -6.78 1.21 -7.15
C VAL A 42 -7.98 0.85 -6.28
N ALA A 43 -7.85 -0.18 -5.44
CA ALA A 43 -8.91 -0.67 -4.59
C ALA A 43 -9.21 0.24 -3.39
N SER A 44 -8.29 1.12 -2.96
CA SER A 44 -8.51 1.95 -1.76
C SER A 44 -8.85 3.41 -2.08
N MET A 45 -8.68 3.85 -3.32
CA MET A 45 -8.89 5.26 -3.70
C MET A 45 -10.34 5.52 -4.10
N GLY A 46 -11.13 5.89 -3.10
CA GLY A 46 -12.48 6.44 -3.27
C GLY A 46 -13.57 5.40 -3.56
N THR A 47 -14.81 5.86 -3.55
CA THR A 47 -15.98 5.10 -3.99
C THR A 47 -16.17 5.27 -5.49
N PHE A 48 -16.15 4.16 -6.21
CA PHE A 48 -16.49 4.13 -7.62
C PHE A 48 -17.96 4.48 -7.82
N ASN A 49 -18.27 5.00 -9.00
CA ASN A 49 -19.65 5.30 -9.41
C ASN A 49 -20.51 4.03 -9.31
N ALA A 50 -21.70 4.13 -8.72
CA ALA A 50 -22.62 3.02 -8.54
C ALA A 50 -22.98 2.28 -9.85
N ALA A 51 -22.90 2.96 -11.00
CA ALA A 51 -23.09 2.35 -12.32
C ALA A 51 -21.95 1.41 -12.72
N LEU A 52 -20.74 1.59 -12.18
CA LEU A 52 -19.57 0.73 -12.42
C LEU A 52 -19.44 -0.37 -11.36
N LEU A 53 -19.59 0.02 -10.09
CA LEU A 53 -19.52 -0.89 -8.97
C LEU A 53 -20.70 -0.62 -8.03
N PRO A 54 -21.73 -1.49 -8.04
CA PRO A 54 -22.85 -1.36 -7.10
C PRO A 54 -22.36 -1.29 -5.66
N ALA A 55 -23.02 -0.46 -4.83
CA ALA A 55 -22.63 -0.20 -3.44
C ALA A 55 -22.50 -1.48 -2.58
N GLU A 56 -23.20 -2.55 -2.96
CA GLU A 56 -23.13 -3.87 -2.34
C GLU A 56 -21.72 -4.49 -2.41
N PHE A 57 -20.94 -4.15 -3.44
CA PHE A 57 -19.57 -4.60 -3.63
C PHE A 57 -18.52 -3.73 -2.94
N THR A 58 -18.91 -2.71 -2.16
CA THR A 58 -17.95 -1.92 -1.35
C THR A 58 -17.19 -2.83 -0.38
N ASN A 59 -17.85 -3.85 0.19
CA ASN A 59 -17.21 -4.86 1.03
C ASN A 59 -16.18 -5.70 0.25
N LEU A 60 -16.46 -5.97 -1.03
CA LEU A 60 -15.54 -6.69 -1.90
C LEU A 60 -14.28 -5.85 -2.18
N GLN A 61 -14.44 -4.56 -2.45
CA GLN A 61 -13.33 -3.62 -2.63
C GLN A 61 -12.44 -3.58 -1.38
N GLN A 62 -13.02 -3.50 -0.18
CA GLN A 62 -12.29 -3.56 1.07
C GLN A 62 -11.60 -4.93 1.29
N ALA A 63 -12.26 -6.03 0.95
CA ALA A 63 -11.69 -7.37 1.06
C ALA A 63 -10.49 -7.57 0.12
N ILE A 64 -10.58 -7.08 -1.12
CA ILE A 64 -9.47 -7.11 -2.08
C ILE A 64 -8.28 -6.30 -1.56
N ALA A 65 -8.53 -5.10 -1.04
CA ALA A 65 -7.47 -4.29 -0.45
C ALA A 65 -6.79 -5.00 0.73
N LEU A 66 -7.56 -5.60 1.64
CA LEU A 66 -7.00 -6.35 2.77
C LEU A 66 -6.21 -7.58 2.31
N LEU A 67 -6.70 -8.30 1.31
CA LEU A 67 -5.99 -9.42 0.71
C LEU A 67 -4.65 -8.97 0.14
N MET A 68 -4.62 -7.87 -0.61
CA MET A 68 -3.41 -7.34 -1.23
C MET A 68 -2.41 -6.80 -0.19
N TRP A 69 -2.88 -6.22 0.92
CA TRP A 69 -2.03 -5.95 2.07
C TRP A 69 -1.46 -7.24 2.68
N GLY A 70 -2.25 -8.31 2.80
CA GLY A 70 -1.78 -9.62 3.23
C GLY A 70 -0.71 -10.22 2.32
N VAL A 71 -0.92 -10.15 0.99
CA VAL A 71 0.06 -10.57 -0.02
C VAL A 71 1.33 -9.75 0.09
N LEU A 72 1.22 -8.44 0.29
CA LEU A 72 2.37 -7.56 0.50
C LEU A 72 3.16 -7.95 1.75
N ILE A 73 2.48 -8.17 2.87
CA ILE A 73 3.12 -8.60 4.13
C ILE A 73 3.83 -9.93 3.91
N TYR A 74 3.17 -10.90 3.28
CA TYR A 74 3.75 -12.21 2.99
C TYR A 74 4.97 -12.09 2.07
N ALA A 75 4.85 -11.37 0.95
CA ALA A 75 5.94 -11.15 0.01
C ALA A 75 7.12 -10.41 0.66
N SER A 76 6.84 -9.45 1.56
CA SER A 76 7.87 -8.73 2.30
C SER A 76 8.68 -9.66 3.21
N ALA A 77 8.10 -10.76 3.70
CA ALA A 77 8.84 -11.74 4.50
C ALA A 77 10.00 -12.36 3.71
N PHE A 78 10.00 -12.29 2.37
CA PHE A 78 11.05 -12.77 1.48
C PHE A 78 12.12 -11.72 1.13
N VAL A 79 11.89 -10.45 1.50
CA VAL A 79 12.82 -9.33 1.24
C VAL A 79 13.61 -9.00 2.51
N ARG A 80 14.91 -8.73 2.36
CA ARG A 80 15.77 -8.38 3.50
C ARG A 80 15.41 -7.00 4.07
N PRO A 81 15.26 -6.85 5.40
CA PRO A 81 15.13 -5.54 6.03
C PRO A 81 16.34 -4.66 5.72
N ARG A 82 16.09 -3.44 5.22
CA ARG A 82 17.13 -2.44 4.95
C ARG A 82 17.24 -1.43 6.08
N LEU A 83 16.15 -1.16 6.78
CA LEU A 83 16.12 -0.22 7.89
C LEU A 83 16.18 -0.96 9.24
N TRP A 84 17.11 -0.56 10.09
CA TRP A 84 17.18 -0.98 11.47
C TRP A 84 16.48 0.07 12.33
N LEU A 85 15.40 -0.33 12.99
CA LEU A 85 14.61 0.56 13.81
C LEU A 85 15.34 0.78 15.14
N GLN A 86 15.67 2.03 15.44
CA GLN A 86 16.15 2.38 16.78
C GLN A 86 14.96 2.46 17.73
N PHE A 87 15.05 1.77 18.86
CA PHE A 87 14.05 1.85 19.91
C PHE A 87 14.14 3.21 20.59
N ASN A 88 13.25 4.12 20.18
CA ASN A 88 13.11 5.46 20.73
C ASN A 88 11.78 5.57 21.50
N PRO A 89 11.66 6.45 22.50
CA PRO A 89 10.41 6.66 23.24
C PRO A 89 9.24 7.04 22.32
N ASP A 90 9.50 7.78 21.25
CA ASP A 90 8.49 8.14 20.24
C ASP A 90 7.89 6.91 19.56
N LEU A 91 8.71 5.88 19.28
CA LEU A 91 8.24 4.62 18.73
C LEU A 91 7.32 3.90 19.71
N ILE A 92 7.66 3.91 21.01
CA ILE A 92 6.85 3.28 22.05
C ILE A 92 5.48 3.97 22.14
N VAL A 93 5.45 5.31 22.12
CA VAL A 93 4.20 6.09 22.12
C VAL A 93 3.36 5.79 20.89
N LEU A 94 3.98 5.72 19.70
CA LEU A 94 3.30 5.41 18.45
C LEU A 94 2.69 4.00 18.49
N VAL A 95 3.46 2.99 18.93
CA VAL A 95 2.98 1.61 19.06
C VAL A 95 1.85 1.53 20.08
N ALA A 96 1.97 2.21 21.23
CA ALA A 96 0.93 2.25 22.24
C ALA A 96 -0.37 2.87 21.71
N PHE A 97 -0.27 3.95 20.92
CA PHE A 97 -1.43 4.59 20.28
C PHE A 97 -2.17 3.64 19.33
N TYR A 98 -1.44 2.97 18.44
CA TYR A 98 -2.02 1.99 17.52
C TYR A 98 -2.58 0.76 18.25
N ALA A 99 -1.91 0.29 19.29
CA ALA A 99 -2.39 -0.82 20.12
C ALA A 99 -3.70 -0.46 20.84
N LEU A 100 -3.79 0.75 21.40
CA LEU A 100 -5.01 1.25 22.03
C LEU A 100 -6.15 1.32 21.01
N ALA A 101 -5.89 1.83 19.80
CA ALA A 101 -6.88 1.85 18.73
C ALA A 101 -7.36 0.43 18.35
N ALA A 102 -6.45 -0.54 18.26
CA ALA A 102 -6.81 -1.92 17.95
C ALA A 102 -7.65 -2.58 19.07
N ILE A 103 -7.27 -2.35 20.33
CA ILE A 103 -7.93 -2.90 21.53
C ILE A 103 -9.29 -2.23 21.80
N SER A 104 -9.51 -1.02 21.28
CA SER A 104 -10.77 -0.27 21.47
C SER A 104 -12.02 -1.05 21.05
N VAL A 105 -11.90 -2.02 20.16
CA VAL A 105 -13.00 -2.92 19.75
C VAL A 105 -13.52 -3.77 20.90
N LEU A 106 -12.69 -4.12 21.89
CA LEU A 106 -13.10 -4.97 23.01
C LEU A 106 -14.15 -4.30 23.92
N TRP A 107 -14.20 -2.98 23.94
CA TRP A 107 -15.22 -2.21 24.68
C TRP A 107 -16.30 -1.61 23.78
N SER A 108 -16.23 -1.84 22.47
CA SER A 108 -17.29 -1.49 21.53
C SER A 108 -18.38 -2.57 21.53
N SER A 109 -19.64 -2.19 21.32
CA SER A 109 -20.70 -3.18 21.10
C SER A 109 -20.30 -4.04 19.90
N VAL A 110 -20.09 -5.34 20.15
CA VAL A 110 -19.45 -6.29 19.23
C VAL A 110 -20.26 -6.41 17.93
N SER A 111 -19.95 -5.54 16.97
CA SER A 111 -20.45 -5.60 15.61
C SER A 111 -19.35 -6.17 14.72
N ALA A 112 -19.72 -7.06 13.80
CA ALA A 112 -18.77 -7.63 12.84
C ALA A 112 -18.02 -6.53 12.05
N ALA A 113 -18.69 -5.38 11.80
CA ALA A 113 -18.10 -4.21 11.17
C ALA A 113 -16.97 -3.57 12.00
N ALA A 114 -17.11 -3.48 13.33
CA ALA A 114 -16.07 -2.92 14.21
C ALA A 114 -14.81 -3.82 14.21
N ILE A 115 -15.00 -5.14 14.28
CA ILE A 115 -13.90 -6.11 14.20
C ILE A 115 -13.16 -5.97 12.87
N MET A 116 -13.90 -5.92 11.75
CA MET A 116 -13.29 -5.79 10.42
C MET A 116 -12.48 -4.50 10.26
N LYS A 117 -12.96 -3.38 10.83
CA LYS A 117 -12.22 -2.10 10.80
C LYS A 117 -10.95 -2.13 11.64
N SER A 118 -10.97 -2.75 12.82
CA SER A 118 -9.75 -2.89 13.64
C SER A 118 -8.74 -3.85 13.01
N ALA A 119 -9.21 -4.99 12.48
CA ALA A 119 -8.36 -5.90 11.72
C ALA A 119 -7.72 -5.20 10.51
N ALA A 120 -8.52 -4.39 9.78
CA ALA A 120 -8.01 -3.58 8.69
C ALA A 120 -6.91 -2.62 9.15
N LEU A 121 -7.14 -1.88 10.24
CA LEU A 121 -6.16 -0.96 10.80
C LEU A 121 -4.86 -1.67 11.20
N MET A 122 -4.93 -2.84 11.84
CA MET A 122 -3.74 -3.63 12.19
C MET A 122 -2.98 -4.09 10.94
N VAL A 123 -3.70 -4.64 9.96
CA VAL A 123 -3.10 -5.15 8.71
C VAL A 123 -2.45 -4.03 7.91
N THR A 124 -3.11 -2.89 7.73
CA THR A 124 -2.53 -1.77 6.97
C THR A 124 -1.35 -1.14 7.71
N THR A 125 -1.40 -1.03 9.04
CA THR A 125 -0.30 -0.48 9.83
C THR A 125 0.93 -1.38 9.77
N PHE A 126 0.73 -2.68 9.97
CA PHE A 126 1.82 -3.65 9.88
C PHE A 126 2.37 -3.78 8.46
N GLY A 127 1.50 -3.73 7.46
CA GLY A 127 1.88 -3.69 6.04
C GLY A 127 2.72 -2.46 5.71
N ALA A 128 2.31 -1.28 6.15
CA ALA A 128 3.07 -0.04 5.98
C ALA A 128 4.45 -0.12 6.67
N PHE A 129 4.51 -0.71 7.86
CA PHE A 129 5.77 -0.98 8.54
C PHE A 129 6.69 -1.93 7.76
N CYS A 130 6.15 -3.02 7.21
CA CYS A 130 6.90 -3.95 6.37
C CYS A 130 7.41 -3.27 5.09
N LEU A 131 6.59 -2.38 4.52
CA LEU A 131 6.88 -1.66 3.30
C LEU A 131 8.03 -0.67 3.50
N ILE A 132 7.99 0.19 4.52
CA ILE A 132 9.05 1.19 4.78
C ILE A 132 10.38 0.55 5.19
N THR A 133 10.35 -0.62 5.85
CA THR A 133 11.57 -1.29 6.33
C THR A 133 12.27 -2.12 5.25
N ARG A 134 11.56 -2.53 4.19
CA ARG A 134 12.05 -3.54 3.21
C ARG A 134 12.04 -3.07 1.76
N VAL A 135 11.27 -2.03 1.43
CA VAL A 135 11.08 -1.53 0.06
C VAL A 135 11.62 -0.11 -0.05
N ASP A 136 12.26 0.20 -1.16
CA ASP A 136 12.78 1.55 -1.39
C ASP A 136 11.65 2.53 -1.67
N ILE A 137 11.81 3.77 -1.21
CA ILE A 137 10.81 4.82 -1.42
C ILE A 137 10.52 5.05 -2.90
N ASP A 138 11.52 4.95 -3.77
CA ASP A 138 11.34 5.08 -5.22
C ASP A 138 10.45 3.98 -5.81
N GLU A 139 10.56 2.75 -5.31
CA GLU A 139 9.76 1.60 -5.77
C GLU A 139 8.30 1.73 -5.29
N ILE A 140 8.10 2.21 -4.07
CA ILE A 140 6.79 2.52 -3.49
C ILE A 140 6.12 3.64 -4.30
N VAL A 141 6.82 4.74 -4.52
CA VAL A 141 6.30 5.90 -5.25
C VAL A 141 6.02 5.54 -6.71
N ARG A 142 6.87 4.75 -7.37
CA ARG A 142 6.60 4.26 -8.73
C ARG A 142 5.32 3.44 -8.81
N SER A 143 5.16 2.45 -7.93
CA SER A 143 3.99 1.56 -7.91
C SER A 143 2.70 2.32 -7.56
N THR A 144 2.81 3.30 -6.66
CA THR A 144 1.71 4.19 -6.26
C THR A 144 1.29 5.10 -7.40
N ALA A 145 2.25 5.76 -8.06
CA ALA A 145 2.01 6.63 -9.21
C ALA A 145 1.37 5.85 -10.37
N LEU A 146 1.79 4.60 -10.60
CA LEU A 146 1.19 3.74 -11.62
C LEU A 146 -0.27 3.42 -11.30
N GLY A 147 -0.60 3.09 -10.05
CA GLY A 147 -1.99 2.88 -9.62
C GLY A 147 -2.85 4.14 -9.82
N LEU A 148 -2.34 5.30 -9.41
CA LEU A 148 -3.03 6.58 -9.61
C LEU A 148 -3.20 6.93 -11.10
N PHE A 149 -2.18 6.64 -11.93
CA PHE A 149 -2.26 6.84 -13.37
C PHE A 149 -3.36 5.98 -14.01
N ILE A 150 -3.47 4.71 -13.62
CA ILE A 150 -4.55 3.82 -14.10
C ILE A 150 -5.93 4.43 -13.77
N LEU A 151 -6.12 4.94 -12.55
CA LEU A 151 -7.39 5.55 -12.13
C LEU A 151 -7.72 6.82 -12.92
N VAL A 152 -6.74 7.71 -13.13
CA VAL A 152 -6.93 8.94 -13.90
C VAL A 152 -7.17 8.63 -15.38
N ALA A 153 -6.43 7.68 -15.95
CA ALA A 153 -6.61 7.25 -17.34
C ALA A 153 -7.98 6.59 -17.55
N ALA A 154 -8.41 5.71 -16.65
CA ALA A 154 -9.74 5.11 -16.66
C ALA A 154 -10.84 6.18 -16.52
N SER A 155 -10.62 7.19 -15.67
CA SER A 155 -11.54 8.33 -15.50
C SER A 155 -11.68 9.16 -16.77
N ALA A 156 -10.56 9.50 -17.41
CA ALA A 156 -10.56 10.24 -18.69
C ALA A 156 -11.21 9.41 -19.80
N PHE A 157 -10.95 8.11 -19.85
CA PHE A 157 -11.58 7.18 -20.78
C PHE A 157 -13.10 7.15 -20.59
N CYS A 158 -13.58 6.98 -19.36
CA CYS A 158 -15.02 7.00 -19.06
C CYS A 158 -15.66 8.35 -19.40
N ALA A 159 -15.01 9.48 -19.11
CA ALA A 159 -15.55 10.80 -19.43
C ALA A 159 -15.72 11.04 -20.94
N VAL A 160 -14.85 10.47 -21.77
CA VAL A 160 -14.86 10.65 -23.23
C VAL A 160 -15.74 9.62 -23.93
N PHE A 161 -15.60 8.34 -23.59
CA PHE A 161 -16.24 7.23 -24.31
C PHE A 161 -17.55 6.76 -23.68
N VAL A 162 -17.76 7.01 -22.39
CA VAL A 162 -18.96 6.59 -21.65
C VAL A 162 -19.49 7.77 -20.81
N PRO A 163 -19.92 8.87 -21.46
CA PRO A 163 -20.29 10.11 -20.77
C PRO A 163 -21.51 9.95 -19.85
N GLU A 164 -22.33 8.91 -20.04
CA GLU A 164 -23.43 8.54 -19.14
C GLU A 164 -22.95 8.24 -17.71
N ILE A 165 -21.72 7.73 -17.57
CA ILE A 165 -21.09 7.43 -16.28
C ILE A 165 -20.07 8.51 -15.92
N GLY A 166 -19.21 8.86 -16.89
CA GLY A 166 -18.06 9.74 -16.69
C GLY A 166 -18.39 11.22 -16.46
N VAL A 167 -19.61 11.64 -16.80
CA VAL A 167 -20.10 13.01 -16.63
C VAL A 167 -21.33 12.99 -15.74
N ASP A 168 -21.33 13.82 -14.70
CA ASP A 168 -22.47 13.96 -13.80
C ASP A 168 -23.68 14.52 -14.59
N GLN A 169 -24.81 13.82 -14.49
CA GLN A 169 -26.09 14.17 -15.12
C GLN A 169 -27.08 14.77 -14.14
N SER A 170 -26.71 14.90 -12.86
CA SER A 170 -27.56 15.49 -11.83
C SER A 170 -27.83 16.95 -12.14
N TRP A 171 -29.06 17.41 -11.86
CA TRP A 171 -29.50 18.77 -12.20
C TRP A 171 -28.56 19.87 -11.66
N MET A 172 -27.94 19.65 -10.50
CA MET A 172 -27.05 20.62 -9.86
C MET A 172 -25.60 20.58 -10.37
N HIS A 173 -25.19 19.51 -11.04
CA HIS A 173 -23.79 19.29 -11.45
C HIS A 173 -23.66 18.84 -12.91
N ASN A 174 -24.70 19.04 -13.72
CA ASN A 174 -24.76 18.59 -15.10
C ASN A 174 -23.52 19.07 -15.89
N GLY A 175 -22.83 18.15 -16.56
CA GLY A 175 -21.67 18.42 -17.40
C GLY A 175 -20.33 18.35 -16.65
N GLN A 176 -20.32 18.08 -15.36
CA GLN A 176 -19.08 17.96 -14.58
C GLN A 176 -18.42 16.59 -14.79
N TRP A 177 -17.13 16.60 -15.12
CA TRP A 177 -16.36 15.37 -15.24
C TRP A 177 -16.10 14.76 -13.87
N GLN A 178 -16.56 13.54 -13.67
CA GLN A 178 -16.35 12.75 -12.46
C GLN A 178 -15.60 11.44 -12.74
N GLY A 179 -15.54 11.02 -14.01
CA GLY A 179 -14.80 9.82 -14.43
C GLY A 179 -15.42 8.55 -13.86
N ILE A 180 -14.59 7.68 -13.27
CA ILE A 180 -15.07 6.43 -12.64
C ILE A 180 -15.63 6.65 -11.22
N TYR A 181 -15.64 7.88 -10.72
CA TYR A 181 -16.02 8.21 -9.34
C TYR A 181 -17.42 8.82 -9.27
N GLU A 182 -18.00 8.81 -8.07
CA GLU A 182 -19.26 9.51 -7.79
C GLU A 182 -19.11 11.03 -7.68
N SER A 183 -17.89 11.54 -7.52
CA SER A 183 -17.66 12.98 -7.37
C SER A 183 -16.45 13.46 -8.13
N LYS A 184 -16.56 14.67 -8.71
CA LYS A 184 -15.43 15.40 -9.31
C LYS A 184 -14.29 15.66 -8.32
N GLN A 185 -14.62 15.79 -7.03
CA GLN A 185 -13.63 16.08 -5.99
C GLN A 185 -12.68 14.90 -5.81
N THR A 186 -13.20 13.68 -5.80
CA THR A 186 -12.40 12.45 -5.74
C THR A 186 -11.43 12.37 -6.92
N LEU A 187 -11.91 12.60 -8.15
CA LEU A 187 -11.06 12.65 -9.34
C LEU A 187 -9.97 13.74 -9.23
N GLY A 188 -10.34 14.92 -8.72
CA GLY A 188 -9.40 16.03 -8.48
C GLY A 188 -8.29 15.67 -7.50
N PHE A 189 -8.63 15.07 -6.35
CA PHE A 189 -7.65 14.64 -5.35
C PHE A 189 -6.68 13.60 -5.91
N ILE A 190 -7.20 12.60 -6.63
CA ILE A 190 -6.38 11.52 -7.22
C ILE A 190 -5.43 12.07 -8.28
N SER A 191 -5.92 12.99 -9.12
CA SER A 191 -5.10 13.68 -10.12
C SER A 191 -4.01 14.55 -9.47
N ALA A 192 -4.32 15.23 -8.36
CA ALA A 192 -3.34 16.00 -7.60
C ALA A 192 -2.26 15.11 -6.98
N TYR A 193 -2.63 13.97 -6.38
CA TYR A 193 -1.66 13.00 -5.87
C TYR A 193 -0.78 12.42 -6.99
N LEU A 194 -1.36 12.09 -8.15
CA LEU A 194 -0.60 11.63 -9.30
C LEU A 194 0.43 12.68 -9.72
N MET A 195 0.01 13.94 -9.83
CA MET A 195 0.91 15.04 -10.19
C MET A 195 2.01 15.23 -9.14
N PHE A 196 1.68 15.16 -7.85
CA PHE A 196 2.66 15.24 -6.78
C PHE A 196 3.74 14.16 -6.88
N PHE A 197 3.34 12.88 -7.01
CA PHE A 197 4.29 11.78 -7.13
C PHE A 197 5.07 11.81 -8.45
N ALA A 198 4.46 12.27 -9.55
CA ALA A 198 5.16 12.47 -10.82
C ALA A 198 6.24 13.55 -10.70
N CYS A 199 5.93 14.67 -10.05
CA CYS A 199 6.90 15.74 -9.78
C CYS A 199 8.04 15.26 -8.88
N TYR A 200 7.74 14.51 -7.80
CA TYR A 200 8.75 13.91 -6.94
C TYR A 200 9.73 13.04 -7.73
N ARG A 201 9.22 12.12 -8.57
CA ARG A 201 10.06 11.23 -9.40
C ARG A 201 10.93 12.00 -10.40
N LYS A 202 10.40 13.09 -10.97
CA LYS A 202 11.17 13.96 -11.85
C LYS A 202 12.33 14.64 -11.10
N LEU A 203 12.07 15.12 -9.88
CA LEU A 203 13.09 15.74 -9.04
C LEU A 203 14.19 14.75 -8.61
N THR A 204 13.86 13.47 -8.43
CA THR A 204 14.83 12.42 -8.13
C THR A 204 15.57 11.88 -9.37
N GLY A 205 15.41 12.51 -10.53
CA GLY A 205 16.19 12.23 -11.75
C GLY A 205 15.61 11.16 -12.67
N GLN A 206 14.37 10.71 -12.44
CA GLN A 206 13.71 9.76 -13.33
C GLN A 206 13.04 10.50 -14.51
N GLY A 207 13.30 10.06 -15.74
CA GLY A 207 12.72 10.67 -16.93
C GLY A 207 11.21 10.44 -17.07
N TRP A 208 10.51 11.37 -17.73
CA TRP A 208 9.06 11.31 -17.99
C TRP A 208 8.61 10.05 -18.75
N VAL A 209 9.47 9.44 -19.56
CA VAL A 209 9.13 8.21 -20.27
C VAL A 209 9.14 7.01 -19.31
N GLY A 210 10.04 6.99 -18.32
CA GLY A 210 10.00 5.99 -17.23
C GLY A 210 8.82 6.18 -16.26
N PHE A 211 8.05 7.26 -16.41
CA PHE A 211 6.76 7.42 -15.72
C PHE A 211 5.64 6.60 -16.41
N LEU A 212 5.66 6.49 -17.75
CA LEU A 212 4.68 5.73 -18.53
C LEU A 212 5.13 4.29 -18.81
N VAL A 213 6.43 4.06 -18.95
CA VAL A 213 7.02 2.78 -19.31
C VAL A 213 7.42 2.07 -18.02
N MET A 214 6.48 1.21 -17.61
CA MET A 214 6.53 0.14 -16.60
C MET A 214 7.78 0.05 -15.76
#